data_AF-A0A330G3Z5-F1
#
_entry.id   AF-A0A330G3Z5-F1
#
_cell.length_a   1.000
_cell.length_b   1.000
_cell.length_c   1.000
_cell.angle_alpha   90.00
_cell.angle_beta   90.00
_cell.angle_gamma   90.00
#
_symmetry.space_group_name_H-M   'P 1'
#
loop_
_entity.id
_entity.type
_entity.pdbx_description
1 polymer ?
#
loop_
_entity_poly.entity_id
_entity_poly.type
_entity_poly.pdbx_seq_one_letter_code
_entity_poly.pdbx_strand_id
1 'polypeptide(L)' 'TGTIAISRNTLTGTGTNFTAAGSLIRNGCTVIALTSPPQVFQITAIGGATSLTVTPAANPAIPAGTKYSI' A
#
# COMPACT_ATOMS: atom_id res chain seq x y z
N THR A 1 -3.52 11.51 -5.42
CA THR A 1 -3.47 10.06 -5.12
C THR A 1 -2.59 9.38 -6.13
N GLY A 2 -1.55 8.69 -5.65
CA GLY A 2 -0.54 8.06 -6.51
C GLY A 2 -0.93 6.66 -6.98
N THR A 3 0.07 5.82 -7.18
CA THR A 3 -0.06 4.39 -7.46
C THR A 3 0.84 3.59 -6.54
N ILE A 4 0.63 2.28 -6.45
CA ILE A 4 1.47 1.37 -5.66
C ILE A 4 2.01 0.22 -6.50
N ALA A 5 3.06 -0.41 -5.98
CA ALA A 5 3.50 -1.77 -6.28
C ALA A 5 3.64 -2.52 -4.95
N ILE A 6 3.40 -3.83 -4.93
CA ILE A 6 3.60 -4.66 -3.72
C ILE A 6 4.34 -5.94 -4.09
N SER A 7 5.49 -6.16 -3.45
CA SER A 7 6.25 -7.40 -3.56
C SER A 7 6.49 -7.96 -2.18
N ARG A 8 6.12 -9.22 -1.95
CA ARG A 8 6.04 -9.83 -0.62
C ARG A 8 5.21 -8.94 0.32
N ASN A 9 5.80 -8.45 1.41
CA ASN A 9 5.16 -7.59 2.40
C ASN A 9 5.46 -6.09 2.19
N THR A 10 6.16 -5.72 1.12
CA THR A 10 6.60 -4.33 0.92
C THR A 10 5.74 -3.65 -0.12
N LEU A 11 5.02 -2.63 0.30
CA LEU A 11 4.26 -1.73 -0.56
C LEU A 11 5.10 -0.47 -0.82
N THR A 12 5.35 -0.20 -2.10
CA THR A 12 6.02 1.02 -2.57
C THR A 12 5.02 1.91 -3.28
N GLY A 13 4.97 3.18 -2.91
CA GLY A 13 4.10 4.19 -3.54
C GLY A 13 4.87 5.12 -4.48
N THR A 14 4.27 5.45 -5.61
CA THR A 14 4.73 6.45 -6.58
C THR A 14 3.73 7.59 -6.62
N GLY A 15 4.20 8.83 -6.44
CA GLY A 15 3.30 10.00 -6.33
C GLY A 15 2.41 9.96 -5.08
N THR A 16 2.85 9.27 -4.02
CA THR A 16 2.18 9.16 -2.73
C THR A 16 3.00 9.85 -1.64
N ASN A 17 2.33 10.26 -0.56
CA ASN A 17 2.97 10.64 0.69
C ASN A 17 2.14 10.08 1.85
N PHE A 18 2.46 8.88 2.32
CA PHE A 18 1.73 8.18 3.37
C PHE A 18 1.84 8.88 4.73
N THR A 19 2.87 9.70 4.90
CA THR A 19 3.13 10.51 6.10
C THR A 19 2.68 11.96 5.94
N ALA A 20 1.90 12.29 4.89
CA ALA A 20 1.38 13.64 4.71
C ALA A 20 0.49 14.04 5.89
N ALA A 21 0.59 15.30 6.32
CA ALA A 21 -0.27 15.83 7.37
C ALA A 21 -1.75 15.67 6.98
N GLY A 22 -2.56 15.13 7.90
CA GLY A 22 -3.97 14.85 7.66
C GLY A 22 -4.27 13.54 6.92
N SER A 23 -3.27 12.73 6.53
CA SER A 23 -3.51 11.42 5.88
C SER A 23 -4.19 10.42 6.82
N LEU A 24 -3.93 10.53 8.12
CA LEU A 24 -4.38 9.61 9.19
C LEU A 24 -4.00 8.13 8.95
N ILE A 25 -3.06 7.85 8.06
CA ILE A 25 -2.58 6.49 7.76
C ILE A 25 -1.72 5.98 8.92
N ARG A 26 -2.07 4.80 9.44
CA ARG A 26 -1.50 4.19 10.66
C ARG A 26 -1.36 2.68 10.50
N ASN A 27 -0.59 2.05 11.39
CA ASN A 27 -0.62 0.60 11.54
C ASN A 27 -2.05 0.15 11.89
N GLY A 28 -2.52 -0.91 11.24
CA GLY A 28 -3.90 -1.39 11.34
C GLY A 28 -4.83 -0.86 10.25
N CYS A 29 -4.46 0.19 9.51
CA CYS A 29 -5.23 0.63 8.34
C CYS A 29 -5.20 -0.45 7.23
N THR A 30 -6.27 -0.51 6.45
CA THR A 30 -6.41 -1.46 5.33
C THR A 30 -6.01 -0.79 4.03
N VAL A 31 -5.19 -1.44 3.22
CA VAL A 31 -4.91 -1.06 1.84
C VAL A 31 -5.65 -2.01 0.92
N ILE A 32 -6.39 -1.46 -0.04
CA ILE A 32 -7.00 -2.23 -1.13
C ILE A 32 -6.25 -1.89 -2.42
N ALA A 33 -5.54 -2.87 -2.98
CA ALA A 33 -4.97 -2.77 -4.31
C ALA A 33 -6.06 -3.08 -5.34
N LEU A 34 -6.33 -2.13 -6.24
CA LEU A 34 -7.39 -2.21 -7.25
C LEU A 34 -6.96 -3.03 -8.48
N THR A 35 -6.46 -4.24 -8.22
CA THR A 35 -6.29 -5.30 -9.22
C THR A 35 -7.63 -5.94 -9.57
N SER A 36 -7.63 -6.89 -10.51
CA SER A 36 -8.79 -7.73 -10.81
C SER A 36 -8.40 -9.21 -10.64
N PRO A 37 -8.85 -9.89 -9.57
CA PRO A 37 -9.65 -9.37 -8.45
C PRO A 37 -8.85 -8.41 -7.53
N PRO A 38 -9.51 -7.52 -6.75
CA PRO A 38 -8.84 -6.68 -5.78
C PRO A 38 -8.12 -7.51 -4.70
N GLN A 39 -6.96 -7.04 -4.25
CA GLN A 39 -6.25 -7.65 -3.13
C GLN A 39 -6.25 -6.71 -1.92
N VAL A 40 -6.43 -7.28 -0.72
CA VAL A 40 -6.61 -6.53 0.53
C VAL A 40 -5.49 -6.86 1.50
N PHE A 41 -4.93 -5.81 2.11
CA PHE A 41 -3.82 -5.94 3.05
C PHE A 41 -4.02 -5.03 4.25
N GLN A 42 -3.47 -5.41 5.39
CA GLN A 42 -3.38 -4.56 6.57
C GLN A 42 -1.96 -3.97 6.67
N ILE A 43 -1.85 -2.68 6.98
CA ILE A 43 -0.57 -2.01 7.23
C ILE A 43 -0.05 -2.44 8.60
N THR A 44 1.20 -2.91 8.64
CA THR A 44 1.89 -3.34 9.86
C THR A 44 3.04 -2.41 10.24
N ALA A 45 3.56 -1.62 9.30
CA ALA A 45 4.54 -0.56 9.57
C ALA A 45 4.47 0.55 8.52
N ILE A 46 4.80 1.77 8.93
CA ILE A 46 5.05 2.91 8.04
C ILE A 46 6.56 3.05 7.89
N GLY A 47 7.08 2.63 6.73
CA GLY A 47 8.52 2.71 6.42
C GLY A 47 8.96 4.11 5.98
N GLY A 48 8.02 4.97 5.59
CA GLY A 48 8.27 6.37 5.21
C GLY A 48 7.18 6.93 4.31
N ALA A 49 7.46 8.09 3.69
CA ALA A 49 6.50 8.77 2.82
C ALA A 49 6.01 7.90 1.64
N THR A 50 6.84 6.99 1.15
CA THR A 50 6.55 6.16 -0.04
C THR A 50 6.61 4.66 0.23
N SER A 51 6.74 4.22 1.50
CA SER A 51 6.89 2.80 1.83
C SER A 51 6.04 2.39 3.02
N LEU A 52 5.33 1.27 2.87
CA LEU A 52 4.56 0.60 3.92
C LEU A 52 4.94 -0.88 3.97
N THR A 53 4.88 -1.48 5.16
CA THR A 53 4.87 -2.95 5.31
C THR A 53 3.44 -3.41 5.49
N VAL A 54 3.05 -4.49 4.81
CA VAL A 54 1.67 -4.99 4.79
C VAL A 54 1.59 -6.50 5.02
N THR A 55 0.44 -6.99 5.49
CA THR A 55 0.13 -8.40 5.69
C THR A 55 -1.28 -8.71 5.16
N PRO A 56 -1.53 -9.85 4.49
CA PRO A 56 -0.56 -10.90 4.12
C PRO A 56 0.45 -10.43 3.06
N ALA A 57 1.42 -11.29 2.74
CA ALA A 57 2.30 -11.04 1.59
C ALA A 57 1.49 -11.10 0.29
N ALA A 58 1.74 -10.18 -0.65
CA ALA A 58 1.08 -10.15 -1.94
C ALA A 58 1.37 -11.42 -2.75
N ASN A 59 0.30 -12.08 -3.19
CA ASN A 59 0.37 -13.24 -4.06
C ASN A 59 -0.88 -13.30 -4.98
N PRO A 60 -0.72 -13.07 -6.29
CA PRO A 60 0.49 -12.64 -6.97
C PRO A 60 0.94 -11.22 -6.53
N ALA A 61 2.19 -10.86 -6.84
CA ALA A 61 2.71 -9.52 -6.61
C ALA A 61 1.86 -8.46 -7.33
N ILE A 62 1.71 -7.28 -6.71
CA ILE A 62 0.99 -6.16 -7.28
C ILE A 62 1.94 -5.36 -8.18
N PRO A 63 1.64 -5.22 -9.48
CA PRO A 63 2.50 -4.49 -10.41
C PRO A 63 2.52 -2.99 -10.10
N ALA A 64 3.61 -2.33 -10.48
CA ALA A 64 3.69 -0.87 -10.41
C ALA A 64 2.61 -0.20 -11.27
N GLY A 65 2.13 0.95 -10.80
CA GLY A 65 1.02 1.66 -11.46
C GLY A 65 -0.36 1.25 -10.96
N THR A 66 -0.46 0.30 -10.03
CA THR A 66 -1.75 -0.15 -9.49
C THR A 66 -2.39 0.96 -8.65
N LYS A 67 -3.67 1.25 -8.91
CA LYS A 67 -4.45 2.19 -8.09
C LYS A 67 -4.84 1.54 -6.76
N TYR A 68 -5.08 2.35 -5.74
CA TYR A 68 -5.33 1.85 -4.40
C TYR A 68 -6.23 2.77 -3.59
N SER A 69 -6.78 2.22 -2.51
CA SER A 69 -7.50 2.94 -1.45
C SER A 69 -6.92 2.54 -0.09
N ILE A 70 -6.87 3.50 0.84
CA ILE A 70 -6.51 3.30 2.26
C ILE A 70 -7.58 3.98 3.11
#